data_AF-A0A3N5S4C6-F1
#
_entry.id   AF-A0A3N5S4C6-F1
#
_cell.length_a   1.000
_cell.length_b   1.000
_cell.length_c   1.000
_cell.angle_alpha   90.00
_cell.angle_beta   90.00
_cell.angle_gamma   90.00
#
_symmetry.space_group_name_H-M   'P 1'
#
loop_
_entity.id
_entity.type
_entity.pdbx_description
1 polymer ?
#
loop_
_entity_poly.entity_id
_entity_poly.type
_entity_poly.pdbx_seq_one_letter_code
_entity_poly.pdbx_strand_id
1 'polypeptide(L)'
;MNHKLHLPYWQKGLYLLFMAVLITGLGVQPVQGVSAASNASADLKPTEVITIEALIDGRSWLILQRNMIQWYHLDFAAPGRHEFVNVPTVISGKEWFPIWPDVPDAENRDCQCYSNRFRGVKPGLQRSKAPVEIRVLEGRGTVSILEQPSKQNQHALVIEFDDNPYGGPATYQIEIIVTLRSKP
;
A
#
# COMPACT_ATOMS: atom_id res chain seq x y z
N MET A 1 -37.36 8.74 -22.48
CA MET A 1 -36.41 9.82 -22.18
C MET A 1 -35.03 9.21 -22.11
N ASN A 2 -34.23 9.49 -23.14
CA ASN A 2 -32.92 8.93 -23.37
C ASN A 2 -31.88 9.75 -22.59
N HIS A 3 -31.04 9.12 -21.77
CA HIS A 3 -29.70 9.64 -21.56
C HIS A 3 -28.68 8.52 -21.71
N LYS A 4 -27.76 8.79 -22.64
CA LYS A 4 -26.81 7.89 -23.27
C LYS A 4 -25.56 7.74 -22.41
N LEU A 5 -25.05 6.51 -22.41
CA LEU A 5 -23.69 6.12 -22.07
C LEU A 5 -22.66 6.94 -22.87
N HIS A 6 -21.58 7.38 -22.23
CA HIS A 6 -20.34 7.75 -22.92
C HIS A 6 -19.11 7.53 -22.00
N LEU A 7 -18.34 6.50 -22.32
CA LEU A 7 -16.90 6.33 -22.07
C LEU A 7 -16.35 5.63 -23.34
N PRO A 8 -15.03 5.52 -23.54
CA PRO A 8 -14.04 6.58 -23.73
C PRO A 8 -13.27 6.35 -25.04
N TYR A 9 -12.64 7.38 -25.61
CA TYR A 9 -11.66 7.21 -26.68
C TYR A 9 -10.62 8.32 -26.53
N TRP A 10 -9.33 7.97 -26.52
CA TRP A 10 -8.35 8.50 -27.47
C TRP A 10 -7.01 7.79 -27.27
N GLN A 11 -6.58 7.14 -28.35
CA GLN A 11 -5.32 6.42 -28.52
C GLN A 11 -4.41 7.26 -29.42
N LYS A 12 -3.10 7.23 -29.12
CA LYS A 12 -1.94 7.30 -30.04
C LYS A 12 -1.54 8.67 -30.65
N GLY A 13 -0.40 9.16 -30.17
CA GLY A 13 0.86 9.16 -30.95
C GLY A 13 1.08 10.27 -31.98
N LEU A 14 2.13 11.06 -31.78
CA LEU A 14 2.87 11.69 -32.89
C LEU A 14 4.35 11.88 -32.50
N TYR A 15 5.21 11.19 -33.24
CA TYR A 15 6.66 11.41 -33.33
C TYR A 15 6.92 12.27 -34.57
N LEU A 16 7.84 13.25 -34.49
CA LEU A 16 8.71 13.82 -35.56
C LEU A 16 9.48 15.03 -34.95
N LEU A 17 10.78 14.97 -34.64
CA LEU A 17 12.02 15.12 -35.46
C LEU A 17 12.34 16.56 -35.96
N PHE A 18 13.65 16.88 -35.83
CA PHE A 18 14.43 18.07 -36.27
C PHE A 18 14.38 19.28 -35.32
N MET A 19 15.49 19.86 -34.86
CA MET A 19 16.64 20.34 -35.63
C MET A 19 17.95 20.33 -34.81
N ALA A 20 19.04 19.97 -35.50
CA ALA A 20 20.41 20.23 -35.07
C ALA A 20 20.74 21.73 -35.20
N VAL A 21 21.45 22.28 -34.21
CA VAL A 21 22.19 23.55 -34.36
C VAL A 21 23.63 23.30 -33.95
N LEU A 22 24.54 23.43 -34.92
CA LEU A 22 25.98 23.52 -34.72
C LEU A 22 26.31 24.89 -34.11
N ILE A 23 27.01 24.91 -32.97
CA ILE A 23 27.74 26.09 -32.51
C ILE A 23 29.22 25.71 -32.43
N THR A 24 30.02 26.33 -33.28
CA THR A 24 31.49 26.30 -33.24
C THR A 24 32.01 27.44 -32.37
N GLY A 25 33.02 27.19 -31.52
CA GLY A 25 33.94 28.26 -31.10
C GLY A 25 34.49 28.20 -29.67
N LEU A 26 35.59 27.44 -29.51
CA LEU A 26 36.85 27.73 -28.78
C LEU A 26 36.86 28.48 -27.42
N GLY A 27 37.48 27.85 -26.41
CA GLY A 27 38.06 28.53 -25.24
C GLY A 27 38.48 27.58 -24.12
N VAL A 28 39.78 27.34 -23.99
CA VAL A 28 40.43 26.42 -23.02
C VAL A 28 40.51 27.02 -21.62
N GLN A 29 40.34 26.21 -20.57
CA GLN A 29 41.20 26.19 -19.37
C GLN A 29 40.92 24.97 -18.47
N PRO A 30 41.93 24.19 -18.02
CA PRO A 30 41.76 23.19 -16.99
C PRO A 30 41.97 23.83 -15.61
N VAL A 31 40.97 23.77 -14.74
CA VAL A 31 41.15 24.05 -13.30
C VAL A 31 40.95 22.74 -12.56
N GLN A 32 42.06 22.10 -12.20
CA GLN A 32 42.08 21.12 -11.11
C GLN A 32 42.02 21.88 -9.79
N GLY A 33 41.03 21.57 -8.94
CA GLY A 33 40.88 22.24 -7.66
C GLY A 33 39.65 21.83 -6.87
N VAL A 34 39.63 20.55 -6.47
CA VAL A 34 39.03 20.00 -5.25
C VAL A 34 37.91 20.83 -4.58
N SER A 35 36.68 20.36 -4.75
CA SER A 35 35.85 20.10 -3.58
C SER A 35 35.07 18.83 -3.86
N ALA A 36 35.53 17.75 -3.24
CA ALA A 36 34.67 16.62 -2.96
C ALA A 36 33.42 17.21 -2.30
N ALA A 37 32.30 17.21 -3.02
CA ALA A 37 31.01 17.32 -2.38
C ALA A 37 31.03 16.23 -1.31
N SER A 38 31.09 16.67 -0.06
CA SER A 38 31.09 15.82 1.11
C SER A 38 30.03 14.75 0.89
N ASN A 39 30.44 13.49 0.89
CA ASN A 39 29.53 12.37 1.06
C ASN A 39 28.81 12.61 2.39
N ALA A 40 27.73 13.39 2.36
CA ALA A 40 26.65 13.27 3.30
C ALA A 40 25.99 11.93 2.97
N SER A 41 26.70 10.85 3.31
CA SER A 41 26.08 9.58 3.60
C SER A 41 25.22 9.83 4.83
N ALA A 42 24.03 10.40 4.61
CA ALA A 42 22.97 10.31 5.58
C ALA A 42 22.88 8.83 5.93
N ASP A 43 23.02 8.51 7.21
CA ASP A 43 22.78 7.20 7.78
C ASP A 43 21.30 6.85 7.56
N LEU A 44 20.96 6.48 6.32
CA LEU A 44 19.65 6.00 5.96
C LEU A 44 19.54 4.63 6.60
N LYS A 45 18.80 4.59 7.70
CA LYS A 45 18.39 3.35 8.33
C LYS A 45 17.76 2.46 7.25
N PRO A 46 18.19 1.19 7.14
CA PRO A 46 17.62 0.27 6.16
C PRO A 46 16.10 0.21 6.34
N THR A 47 15.37 0.27 5.24
CA THR A 47 13.91 0.25 5.25
C THR A 47 13.40 -1.00 4.57
N GLU A 48 12.42 -1.62 5.20
CA GLU A 48 11.71 -2.80 4.73
C GLU A 48 10.29 -2.38 4.32
N VAL A 49 9.83 -2.81 3.13
CA VAL A 49 8.52 -2.43 2.60
C VAL A 49 7.65 -3.66 2.41
N ILE A 50 6.41 -3.59 2.89
CA ILE A 50 5.36 -4.58 2.63
C ILE A 50 4.29 -3.88 1.80
N THR A 51 3.96 -4.41 0.63
CA THR A 51 2.86 -3.89 -0.18
C THR A 51 1.58 -4.63 0.13
N ILE A 52 0.47 -3.92 0.20
CA ILE A 52 -0.87 -4.48 0.36
C ILE A 52 -1.75 -3.94 -0.76
N GLU A 53 -2.42 -4.84 -1.45
CA GLU A 53 -3.53 -4.52 -2.36
C GLU A 53 -4.77 -5.30 -1.92
N ALA A 54 -5.91 -4.63 -1.83
CA ALA A 54 -7.18 -5.27 -1.47
C ALA A 54 -8.37 -4.53 -2.06
N LEU A 55 -9.42 -5.28 -2.39
CA LEU A 55 -10.74 -4.72 -2.68
C LEU A 55 -11.48 -4.45 -1.36
N ILE A 56 -11.78 -3.18 -1.10
CA ILE A 56 -12.42 -2.72 0.14
C ILE A 56 -13.80 -2.14 -0.18
N ASP A 57 -14.81 -2.54 0.58
CA ASP A 57 -16.17 -1.99 0.58
C ASP A 57 -16.53 -1.71 2.05
N GLY A 58 -16.42 -0.46 2.49
CA GLY A 58 -16.63 -0.05 3.87
C GLY A 58 -15.40 -0.03 4.77
N ARG A 59 -15.57 -0.35 6.06
CA ARG A 59 -14.51 -0.27 7.08
C ARG A 59 -13.96 -1.63 7.48
N SER A 60 -12.63 -1.73 7.48
CA SER A 60 -11.90 -2.93 7.90
C SER A 60 -10.55 -2.58 8.52
N TRP A 61 -10.12 -3.37 9.50
CA TRP A 61 -8.80 -3.27 10.10
C TRP A 61 -7.89 -4.38 9.58
N LEU A 62 -6.74 -3.99 9.05
CA LEU A 62 -5.63 -4.89 8.77
C LEU A 62 -4.72 -4.97 9.99
N ILE A 63 -4.62 -6.15 10.56
CA ILE A 63 -3.82 -6.42 11.75
C ILE A 63 -2.58 -7.19 11.31
N LEU A 64 -1.42 -6.54 11.41
CA LEU A 64 -0.13 -7.13 11.10
C LEU A 64 0.61 -7.40 12.42
N GLN A 65 0.99 -8.64 12.66
CA GLN A 65 1.71 -9.05 13.87
C GLN A 65 2.77 -10.09 13.52
N ARG A 66 4.04 -9.78 13.79
CA ARG A 66 5.18 -10.60 13.35
C ARG A 66 5.13 -10.81 11.83
N ASN A 67 5.05 -12.06 11.38
CA ASN A 67 4.94 -12.43 9.97
C ASN A 67 3.51 -12.84 9.56
N MET A 68 2.49 -12.34 10.27
CA MET A 68 1.10 -12.70 10.06
C MET A 68 0.23 -11.47 9.82
N ILE A 69 -0.72 -11.60 8.90
CA ILE A 69 -1.77 -10.62 8.64
C ILE A 69 -3.12 -11.26 8.91
N GLN A 70 -4.05 -10.47 9.43
CA GLN A 70 -5.45 -10.84 9.65
C GLN A 70 -6.33 -9.62 9.38
N TRP A 71 -7.51 -9.84 8.81
CA TRP A 71 -8.53 -8.79 8.74
C TRP A 71 -9.48 -8.91 9.93
N TYR A 72 -9.91 -7.75 10.44
CA TYR A 72 -11.11 -7.60 11.26
C TYR A 72 -12.06 -6.67 10.53
N HIS A 73 -13.28 -7.11 10.24
CA HIS A 73 -14.20 -6.39 9.36
C HIS A 73 -15.33 -5.74 10.17
N LEU A 74 -15.70 -4.50 9.83
CA LEU A 74 -16.65 -3.70 10.60
C LEU A 74 -17.95 -3.42 9.84
N ASP A 75 -17.87 -2.83 8.65
CA ASP A 75 -19.02 -2.27 7.93
C ASP A 75 -19.04 -2.63 6.43
N PHE A 76 -20.23 -2.79 5.84
CA PHE A 76 -20.47 -3.21 4.45
C PHE A 76 -19.86 -4.58 4.12
N ALA A 77 -19.35 -4.86 2.92
CA ALA A 77 -18.86 -6.21 2.59
C ALA A 77 -17.40 -6.43 3.02
N ALA A 78 -17.10 -7.64 3.50
CA ALA A 78 -15.75 -7.96 3.94
C ALA A 78 -14.74 -7.85 2.77
N PRO A 79 -13.46 -7.52 3.07
CA PRO A 79 -12.42 -7.40 2.05
C PRO A 79 -12.42 -8.56 1.05
N GLY A 80 -12.60 -8.20 -0.22
CA GLY A 80 -12.66 -9.13 -1.35
C GLY A 80 -13.98 -9.89 -1.57
N ARG A 81 -15.07 -9.50 -0.89
CA ARG A 81 -16.34 -10.26 -0.90
C ARG A 81 -17.56 -9.55 -1.50
N HIS A 82 -17.44 -8.27 -1.87
CA HIS A 82 -18.55 -7.49 -2.41
C HIS A 82 -19.21 -8.15 -3.63
N GLU A 83 -20.55 -8.16 -3.67
CA GLU A 83 -21.36 -8.86 -4.68
C GLU A 83 -21.05 -10.36 -4.77
N PHE A 84 -20.76 -10.99 -3.63
CA PHE A 84 -20.46 -12.42 -3.50
C PHE A 84 -19.23 -12.88 -4.29
N VAL A 85 -18.36 -11.96 -4.70
CA VAL A 85 -17.08 -12.32 -5.32
C VAL A 85 -16.11 -12.89 -4.28
N ASN A 86 -14.98 -13.41 -4.73
CA ASN A 86 -13.91 -13.84 -3.85
C ASN A 86 -12.56 -13.48 -4.47
N VAL A 87 -12.09 -12.26 -4.21
CA VAL A 87 -10.82 -11.74 -4.73
C VAL A 87 -9.76 -11.69 -3.62
N PRO A 88 -8.47 -11.84 -3.95
CA PRO A 88 -7.44 -11.92 -2.94
C PRO A 88 -7.11 -10.53 -2.35
N THR A 89 -6.60 -10.55 -1.13
CA THR A 89 -5.64 -9.54 -0.69
C THR A 89 -4.26 -9.94 -1.21
N VAL A 90 -3.57 -9.06 -1.91
CA VAL A 90 -2.20 -9.30 -2.40
C VAL A 90 -1.22 -8.70 -1.41
N ILE A 91 -0.34 -9.53 -0.86
CA ILE A 91 0.66 -9.14 0.16
C ILE A 91 2.06 -9.35 -0.42
N SER A 92 2.78 -8.27 -0.68
CA SER A 92 4.10 -8.31 -1.33
C SER A 92 4.10 -9.17 -2.60
N GLY A 93 3.05 -9.04 -3.42
CA GLY A 93 2.84 -9.80 -4.66
C GLY A 93 2.29 -11.23 -4.48
N LYS A 94 2.06 -11.69 -3.25
CA LYS A 94 1.48 -13.01 -2.97
C LYS A 94 -0.01 -12.89 -2.66
N GLU A 95 -0.83 -13.62 -3.43
CA GLU A 95 -2.26 -13.70 -3.21
C GLU A 95 -2.60 -14.46 -1.91
N TRP A 96 -3.54 -13.90 -1.16
CA TRP A 96 -4.21 -14.52 -0.03
C TRP A 96 -5.70 -14.27 -0.16
N PHE A 97 -6.47 -15.34 -0.28
CA PHE A 97 -7.93 -15.31 -0.20
C PHE A 97 -8.33 -15.45 1.27
N PRO A 98 -8.81 -14.38 1.94
CA PRO A 98 -9.21 -14.47 3.33
C PRO A 98 -10.41 -15.42 3.45
N ILE A 99 -10.34 -16.34 4.40
CA ILE A 99 -11.45 -17.21 4.77
C ILE A 99 -12.20 -16.50 5.87
N TRP A 100 -13.50 -16.29 5.64
CA TRP A 100 -14.41 -15.60 6.53
C TRP A 100 -15.40 -16.59 7.16
N PRO A 101 -16.08 -16.22 8.27
CA PRO A 101 -17.11 -17.07 8.88
C PRO A 101 -18.39 -17.22 8.03
N ASP A 102 -18.56 -16.39 7.00
CA ASP A 102 -19.73 -16.31 6.12
C ASP A 102 -21.02 -16.05 6.90
N VAL A 103 -20.99 -15.00 7.73
CA VAL A 103 -22.15 -14.51 8.50
C VAL A 103 -22.44 -13.03 8.19
N PRO A 104 -23.69 -12.65 7.85
CA PRO A 104 -24.86 -13.52 7.68
C PRO A 104 -24.80 -14.39 6.42
N ASP A 105 -23.93 -14.08 5.48
CA ASP A 105 -23.71 -14.79 4.23
C ASP A 105 -22.25 -14.63 3.76
N ALA A 106 -21.97 -15.04 2.52
CA ALA A 106 -20.63 -15.01 1.95
C ALA A 106 -20.04 -13.59 1.87
N GLU A 107 -20.84 -12.52 1.83
CA GLU A 107 -20.29 -11.15 1.83
C GLU A 107 -19.77 -10.72 3.20
N ASN A 108 -20.19 -11.42 4.28
CA ASN A 108 -19.84 -11.11 5.66
C ASN A 108 -20.21 -9.69 6.09
N ARG A 109 -21.39 -9.22 5.65
CA ARG A 109 -21.76 -7.82 5.84
C ARG A 109 -21.90 -7.43 7.30
N ASP A 110 -21.26 -6.32 7.68
CA ASP A 110 -21.34 -5.70 9.01
C ASP A 110 -21.05 -6.69 10.16
N CYS A 111 -20.18 -7.68 9.92
CA CYS A 111 -20.10 -8.89 10.76
C CYS A 111 -19.34 -8.72 12.08
N GLN A 112 -18.51 -7.68 12.22
CA GLN A 112 -17.59 -7.51 13.36
C GLN A 112 -16.73 -8.76 13.60
N CYS A 113 -16.23 -9.34 12.52
CA CYS A 113 -15.65 -10.68 12.51
C CYS A 113 -14.22 -10.68 11.97
N TYR A 114 -13.47 -11.71 12.36
CA TYR A 114 -12.12 -11.93 11.89
C TYR A 114 -12.09 -12.88 10.69
N SER A 115 -11.22 -12.60 9.73
CA SER A 115 -10.80 -13.61 8.76
C SER A 115 -9.82 -14.60 9.38
N ASN A 116 -9.46 -15.65 8.63
CA ASN A 116 -8.29 -16.47 8.96
C ASN A 116 -6.98 -15.64 8.93
N ARG A 117 -5.87 -16.26 9.35
CA ARG A 117 -4.56 -15.59 9.32
C ARG A 117 -3.77 -15.99 8.10
N PHE A 118 -3.25 -15.02 7.36
CA PHE A 118 -2.15 -15.25 6.45
C PHE A 118 -0.84 -15.36 7.23
N ARG A 119 -0.01 -16.35 6.87
CA ARG A 119 1.33 -16.53 7.45
C ARG A 119 2.38 -16.38 6.35
N GLY A 120 3.52 -15.80 6.72
CA GLY A 120 4.67 -15.67 5.83
C GLY A 120 4.79 -14.32 5.15
N VAL A 121 4.27 -13.25 5.78
CA VAL A 121 4.57 -11.88 5.37
C VAL A 121 6.09 -11.68 5.41
N LYS A 122 6.65 -11.17 4.31
CA LYS A 122 8.07 -10.88 4.16
C LYS A 122 8.22 -9.48 3.55
N PRO A 123 9.00 -8.59 4.18
CA PRO A 123 9.52 -8.73 5.54
C PRO A 123 8.38 -8.79 6.58
N GLY A 124 8.59 -9.47 7.70
CA GLY A 124 7.62 -9.44 8.81
C GLY A 124 7.88 -8.22 9.71
N LEU A 125 6.91 -7.83 10.52
CA LEU A 125 7.17 -6.88 11.61
C LEU A 125 8.18 -7.49 12.58
N GLN A 126 9.38 -6.92 12.60
CA GLN A 126 10.35 -7.16 13.65
C GLN A 126 9.76 -6.71 15.00
N ARG A 127 10.18 -7.30 16.11
CA ARG A 127 9.83 -6.83 17.48
C ARG A 127 10.42 -5.45 17.82
N SER A 128 10.94 -4.75 16.82
CA SER A 128 11.59 -3.47 17.00
C SER A 128 10.56 -2.40 17.41
N LYS A 129 11.02 -1.41 18.18
CA LYS A 129 10.20 -0.25 18.58
C LYS A 129 10.20 0.87 17.53
N ALA A 130 10.67 0.61 16.30
CA ALA A 130 10.67 1.65 15.28
C ALA A 130 9.22 1.96 14.86
N PRO A 131 8.86 3.24 14.70
CA PRO A 131 7.56 3.59 14.17
C PRO A 131 7.42 3.00 12.77
N VAL A 132 6.24 2.48 12.49
CA VAL A 132 5.85 2.06 11.14
C VAL A 132 5.16 3.24 10.47
N GLU A 133 5.48 3.46 9.21
CA GLU A 133 4.82 4.46 8.37
C GLU A 133 3.95 3.75 7.33
N ILE A 134 2.91 4.44 6.85
CA ILE A 134 2.10 3.98 5.72
C ILE A 134 2.16 5.01 4.60
N ARG A 135 2.23 4.53 3.37
CA ARG A 135 2.08 5.34 2.16
C ARG A 135 0.93 4.78 1.34
N VAL A 136 -0.08 5.60 1.11
CA VAL A 136 -1.22 5.24 0.26
C VAL A 136 -0.83 5.50 -1.20
N LEU A 137 -0.89 4.47 -2.02
CA LEU A 137 -0.61 4.53 -3.46
C LEU A 137 -1.90 4.64 -4.27
N GLU A 138 -2.94 3.93 -3.85
CA GLU A 138 -4.27 3.93 -4.45
C GLU A 138 -5.32 3.75 -3.35
N GLY A 139 -6.49 4.34 -3.56
CA GLY A 139 -7.60 4.35 -2.62
C GLY A 139 -8.32 5.69 -2.68
N ARG A 140 -9.65 5.66 -2.54
CA ARG A 140 -10.47 6.88 -2.57
C ARG A 140 -10.84 7.39 -1.18
N GLY A 141 -10.90 6.48 -0.21
CA GLY A 141 -11.16 6.76 1.19
C GLY A 141 -9.88 6.84 2.02
N THR A 142 -10.06 6.81 3.34
CA THR A 142 -8.95 7.03 4.28
C THR A 142 -8.26 5.72 4.60
N VAL A 143 -6.93 5.74 4.70
CA VAL A 143 -6.16 4.66 5.33
C VAL A 143 -5.31 5.27 6.44
N SER A 144 -5.44 4.75 7.66
CA SER A 144 -4.78 5.32 8.84
C SER A 144 -4.25 4.25 9.79
N ILE A 145 -3.17 4.55 10.52
CA ILE A 145 -2.68 3.67 11.58
C ILE A 145 -3.48 3.96 12.85
N LEU A 146 -4.26 2.98 13.33
CA LEU A 146 -4.96 3.06 14.61
C LEU A 146 -4.04 2.73 15.79
N GLU A 147 -3.17 1.73 15.62
CA GLU A 147 -2.22 1.33 16.65
C GLU A 147 -0.84 1.02 16.07
N GLN A 148 0.18 1.64 16.65
CA GLN A 148 1.59 1.31 16.37
C GLN A 148 2.02 0.03 17.13
N PRO A 149 3.01 -0.73 16.62
CA PRO A 149 3.56 -1.87 17.34
C PRO A 149 4.14 -1.48 18.69
N SER A 150 3.55 -2.04 19.76
CA SER A 150 3.97 -1.78 21.14
C SER A 150 4.02 -3.08 21.95
N LYS A 151 4.63 -3.06 23.13
CA LYS A 151 4.59 -4.26 23.99
C LYS A 151 3.16 -4.55 24.47
N GLN A 152 2.36 -3.50 24.66
CA GLN A 152 1.01 -3.53 25.18
C GLN A 152 0.06 -4.26 24.23
N ASN A 153 0.18 -4.03 22.92
CA ASN A 153 -0.60 -4.73 21.89
C ASN A 153 0.14 -5.92 21.27
N GLN A 154 1.08 -6.52 21.99
CA GLN A 154 1.85 -7.68 21.55
C GLN A 154 2.58 -7.48 20.21
N HIS A 155 3.02 -6.25 19.94
CA HIS A 155 3.67 -5.79 18.72
C HIS A 155 2.79 -5.91 17.47
N ALA A 156 1.49 -5.67 17.61
CA ALA A 156 0.58 -5.55 16.48
C ALA A 156 0.60 -4.12 15.91
N LEU A 157 0.61 -4.03 14.59
CA LEU A 157 0.22 -2.84 13.85
C LEU A 157 -1.25 -3.01 13.46
N VAL A 158 -2.08 -2.01 13.73
CA VAL A 158 -3.48 -1.98 13.30
C VAL A 158 -3.68 -0.81 12.35
N ILE A 159 -4.07 -1.11 11.12
CA ILE A 159 -4.34 -0.13 10.06
C ILE A 159 -5.84 -0.19 9.75
N GLU A 160 -6.52 0.93 9.76
CA GLU A 160 -7.90 1.04 9.29
C GLU A 160 -7.92 1.47 7.83
N PHE A 161 -8.73 0.76 7.04
CA PHE A 161 -9.20 1.18 5.74
C PHE A 161 -10.65 1.61 5.90
N ASP A 162 -10.98 2.83 5.43
CA ASP A 162 -12.33 3.39 5.51
C ASP A 162 -12.79 3.88 4.14
N ASP A 163 -13.61 3.05 3.48
CA ASP A 163 -14.32 3.35 2.24
C ASP A 163 -15.81 3.71 2.48
N ASN A 164 -16.27 3.81 3.73
CA ASN A 164 -17.69 4.05 4.04
C ASN A 164 -18.31 5.28 3.37
N PRO A 165 -17.59 6.40 3.18
CA PRO A 165 -18.17 7.58 2.52
C PRO A 165 -18.55 7.36 1.05
N TYR A 166 -18.14 6.24 0.44
CA TYR A 166 -18.32 5.95 -0.97
C TYR A 166 -19.19 4.72 -1.19
N GLY A 167 -19.96 4.70 -2.28
CA GLY A 167 -20.76 3.55 -2.66
C GLY A 167 -19.94 2.49 -3.43
N GLY A 168 -20.20 1.22 -3.14
CA GLY A 168 -19.56 0.06 -3.76
C GLY A 168 -18.10 -0.12 -3.33
N PRO A 169 -17.36 -1.08 -3.91
CA PRO A 169 -15.99 -1.33 -3.53
C PRO A 169 -15.01 -0.47 -4.34
N ALA A 170 -13.79 -0.32 -3.82
CA ALA A 170 -12.64 0.15 -4.58
C ALA A 170 -11.37 -0.63 -4.23
N THR A 171 -10.41 -0.66 -5.15
CA THR A 171 -9.07 -1.19 -4.87
C THR A 171 -8.29 -0.17 -4.06
N TYR A 172 -7.65 -0.65 -3.00
CA TYR A 172 -6.70 0.12 -2.21
C TYR A 172 -5.33 -0.51 -2.35
N GLN A 173 -4.31 0.32 -2.54
CA GLN A 173 -2.91 -0.08 -2.54
C GLN A 173 -2.14 0.77 -1.54
N ILE A 174 -1.44 0.12 -0.62
CA ILE A 174 -0.57 0.80 0.34
C ILE A 174 0.80 0.14 0.43
N GLU A 175 1.75 0.91 0.90
CA GLU A 175 3.02 0.43 1.43
C GLU A 175 3.05 0.62 2.94
N ILE A 176 3.47 -0.44 3.64
CA ILE A 176 3.82 -0.41 5.04
C ILE A 176 5.35 -0.35 5.11
N ILE A 177 5.86 0.75 5.63
CA ILE A 177 7.26 1.11 5.62
C ILE A 177 7.83 0.90 7.03
N VAL A 178 8.76 -0.05 7.16
CA VAL A 178 9.39 -0.44 8.41
C VAL A 178 10.83 0.04 8.42
N THR A 179 11.12 1.04 9.26
CA THR A 179 12.50 1.50 9.45
C THR A 179 13.25 0.54 10.37
N LEU A 180 14.26 -0.15 9.87
CA LEU A 180 15.10 -1.03 10.68
C LEU A 180 16.07 -0.24 11.53
N ARG A 181 16.39 -0.75 12.72
CA ARG A 181 17.54 -0.24 13.46
C ARG A 181 18.82 -0.78 12.79
N SER A 182 19.82 0.08 12.63
CA SER A 182 21.19 -0.36 12.37
C SER A 182 21.59 -1.37 13.44
N LYS A 183 22.26 -2.45 13.04
CA LYS A 183 22.89 -3.36 14.00
C LYS A 183 23.95 -2.54 14.77
N PRO A 184 24.01 -2.66 16.11
CA PRO A 184 25.10 -2.09 16.89
C PRO A 184 26.44 -2.72 16.50
#